data_AF-A0A0R4J831-F1
#
_entry.id   AF-A0A0R4J831-F1
#
_cell.length_a   1.000
_cell.length_b   1.000
_cell.length_c   1.000
_cell.angle_alpha   90.00
_cell.angle_beta   90.00
_cell.angle_gamma   90.00
#
_symmetry.space_group_name_H-M   'P 1'
#
loop_
_entity.id
_entity.type
_entity.pdbx_description
1 polymer ?
#
loop_
_entity_poly.entity_id
_entity_poly.type
_entity_poly.pdbx_seq_one_letter_code
_entity_poly.pdbx_strand_id
1 'polypeptide(L)'
;MEKPIFIHSDEILLVVYDDDQHIGQSGPLDASQVQAIIDEADDAIQILRVNPSEKSCEDISEEIAEAYVEENIERLNEDSEVHYFIRESDAYNRLLDDLAKEKYNDEVYGTYEQQHRLRPCDVL
;
A
#
# COMPACT_ATOMS: atom_id res chain seq x y z
N MET A 1 12.11 -3.44 -2.58
CA MET A 1 13.20 -2.49 -2.93
C MET A 1 12.48 -1.16 -3.08
N GLU A 2 12.69 -0.26 -2.13
CA GLU A 2 12.05 1.06 -2.09
C GLU A 2 12.37 1.81 -3.38
N LYS A 3 11.41 1.92 -4.29
CA LYS A 3 11.44 2.99 -5.28
C LYS A 3 10.85 4.21 -4.56
N PRO A 4 11.65 5.19 -4.15
CA PRO A 4 11.08 6.41 -3.60
C PRO A 4 10.20 7.04 -4.68
N ILE A 5 8.91 7.20 -4.36
CA ILE A 5 7.98 7.92 -5.21
C ILE A 5 8.44 9.37 -5.21
N PHE A 6 9.07 9.79 -6.31
CA PHE A 6 9.62 11.11 -6.49
C PHE A 6 8.99 11.74 -7.73
N ILE A 7 8.49 12.96 -7.60
CA ILE A 7 7.95 13.74 -8.70
C ILE A 7 8.99 14.78 -9.08
N HIS A 8 9.48 14.73 -10.31
CA HIS A 8 10.47 15.66 -10.80
C HIS A 8 9.88 17.07 -10.96
N SER A 9 10.74 18.10 -10.99
CA SER A 9 10.31 19.49 -11.14
C SER A 9 9.55 19.79 -12.44
N ASP A 10 9.75 18.97 -13.46
CA ASP A 10 9.04 19.00 -14.74
C ASP A 10 7.81 18.08 -14.77
N GLU A 11 7.49 17.39 -13.67
CA GLU A 11 6.36 16.50 -13.53
C GLU A 11 5.28 17.08 -12.61
N ILE A 12 4.09 16.51 -12.72
CA ILE A 12 2.91 16.88 -11.95
C ILE A 12 2.35 15.63 -11.30
N LEU A 13 2.13 15.68 -9.99
CA LEU A 13 1.30 14.73 -9.27
C LEU A 13 -0.16 15.13 -9.47
N LEU A 14 -0.98 14.21 -9.95
CA LEU A 14 -2.41 14.38 -10.12
C LEU A 14 -3.15 13.33 -9.30
N VAL A 15 -3.87 13.78 -8.27
CA VAL A 15 -4.74 12.95 -7.44
C VAL A 15 -6.18 13.18 -7.87
N VAL A 16 -6.88 12.10 -8.22
CA VAL A 16 -8.25 12.09 -8.74
C VAL A 16 -9.21 11.56 -7.68
N TYR A 17 -10.34 12.25 -7.51
CA TYR A 17 -11.39 11.94 -6.53
C TYR A 17 -12.68 11.49 -7.24
N ASP A 18 -13.64 10.94 -6.48
CA ASP A 18 -14.96 10.54 -7.00
C ASP A 18 -15.82 11.75 -7.45
N ASP A 19 -15.69 12.91 -6.79
CA ASP A 19 -16.59 14.06 -6.92
C ASP A 19 -16.11 15.15 -7.92
N ASP A 20 -15.51 14.76 -9.04
CA ASP A 20 -14.93 15.66 -10.08
C ASP A 20 -13.83 16.63 -9.58
N GLN A 21 -13.41 16.51 -8.32
CA GLN A 21 -12.33 17.27 -7.73
C GLN A 21 -10.98 16.62 -8.06
N HIS A 22 -9.92 17.42 -8.10
CA HIS A 22 -8.56 16.95 -8.36
C HIS A 22 -7.55 17.84 -7.66
N ILE A 23 -6.50 17.22 -7.11
CA ILE A 23 -5.32 17.93 -6.64
C ILE A 23 -4.23 17.73 -7.68
N GLY A 24 -3.80 18.84 -8.30
CA GLY A 24 -2.62 18.89 -9.16
C GLY A 24 -1.51 19.65 -8.46
N GLN A 25 -0.39 18.99 -8.18
CA GLN A 25 0.80 19.62 -7.60
C GLN A 25 2.00 19.42 -8.52
N SER A 26 2.69 20.52 -8.84
CA SER A 26 3.93 20.47 -9.61
C SER A 26 5.09 20.05 -8.70
N GLY A 27 6.01 19.28 -9.25
CA GLY A 27 7.23 18.94 -8.54
C GLY A 27 8.17 20.15 -8.30
N PRO A 28 9.28 19.93 -7.57
CA PRO A 28 9.72 18.64 -7.05
C PRO A 28 8.97 18.24 -5.78
N LEU A 29 8.57 16.97 -5.67
CA LEU A 29 7.96 16.40 -4.47
C LEU A 29 8.68 15.11 -4.09
N ASP A 30 9.09 15.02 -2.83
CA ASP A 30 9.61 13.80 -2.23
C ASP A 30 8.48 12.87 -1.75
N ALA A 31 8.79 11.61 -1.50
CA ALA A 31 7.81 10.59 -1.09
C ALA A 31 6.94 11.02 0.11
N SER A 32 7.54 11.63 1.13
CA SER A 32 6.79 12.10 2.30
C SER A 32 5.84 13.25 1.99
N GLN A 33 6.16 14.09 1.00
CA GLN A 33 5.26 15.16 0.56
C GLN A 33 4.11 14.59 -0.26
N VAL A 34 4.40 13.62 -1.13
CA VAL A 34 3.38 12.90 -1.89
C VAL A 34 2.41 12.21 -0.94
N GLN A 35 2.92 11.50 0.07
CA GLN A 35 2.12 10.85 1.11
C GLN A 35 1.25 11.86 1.87
N ALA A 36 1.80 12.99 2.29
CA ALA A 36 1.01 14.04 2.98
C ALA A 36 -0.13 14.61 2.11
N ILE A 37 0.07 14.73 0.79
CA ILE A 37 -0.98 15.17 -0.14
C ILE A 37 -2.09 14.11 -0.26
N ILE A 38 -1.70 12.84 -0.26
CA ILE A 38 -2.64 11.71 -0.34
C ILE A 38 -3.41 11.55 0.97
N ASP A 39 -2.76 11.72 2.11
CA ASP A 39 -3.40 11.67 3.43
C ASP A 39 -4.41 12.83 3.61
N GLU A 40 -4.21 13.96 2.93
CA GLU A 40 -5.21 15.05 2.86
C GLU A 40 -6.38 14.68 1.92
N ALA A 41 -6.16 13.74 1.00
CA ALA A 41 -7.07 13.29 -0.03
C ALA A 41 -7.80 11.99 0.38
N ASP A 42 -8.63 12.05 1.43
CA ASP A 42 -9.33 10.88 2.00
C ASP A 42 -10.04 9.98 0.96
N ASP A 43 -10.63 10.59 -0.08
CA ASP A 43 -11.36 9.89 -1.14
C ASP A 43 -10.58 9.78 -2.46
N ALA A 44 -9.24 9.66 -2.39
CA ALA A 44 -8.41 9.43 -3.57
C ALA A 44 -8.76 8.07 -4.23
N ILE A 45 -9.08 8.12 -5.53
CA ILE A 45 -9.35 6.94 -6.36
C ILE A 45 -8.13 6.55 -7.17
N GLN A 46 -7.42 7.53 -7.71
CA GLN A 46 -6.31 7.28 -8.62
C GLN A 46 -5.24 8.35 -8.47
N ILE A 47 -3.99 7.92 -8.56
CA ILE A 47 -2.82 8.78 -8.41
C ILE A 47 -1.95 8.63 -9.64
N LEU A 48 -1.81 9.74 -10.36
CA LEU A 48 -1.16 9.81 -11.65
C LEU A 48 0.10 10.67 -11.55
N ARG A 49 1.18 10.21 -12.18
CA ARG A 49 2.36 11.01 -12.48
C ARG A 49 2.28 11.47 -13.93
N VAL A 50 2.21 12.78 -14.13
CA VAL A 50 2.11 13.38 -15.45
C VAL A 50 3.41 14.08 -15.78
N ASN A 51 4.03 13.73 -16.91
CA ASN A 51 5.15 14.48 -17.47
C ASN A 51 4.67 15.24 -18.71
N PRO A 52 4.45 16.58 -18.63
CA PRO A 52 4.01 17.38 -19.76
C PRO A 52 5.05 17.47 -20.88
N SER A 53 6.34 17.38 -20.55
CA SER A 53 7.44 17.46 -21.52
C SER A 53 7.46 16.25 -22.43
N GLU A 54 7.28 15.05 -21.85
CA GLU A 54 7.24 13.78 -22.58
C GLU A 54 5.82 13.41 -23.05
N LYS A 55 4.80 14.15 -22.59
CA LYS A 55 3.38 13.87 -22.80
C LYS A 55 3.00 12.46 -22.32
N SER A 56 3.62 12.02 -21.23
CA SER A 56 3.34 10.74 -20.59
C SER A 56 2.47 10.95 -19.36
N CYS A 57 1.69 9.92 -19.06
CA CYS A 57 0.88 9.80 -17.86
C CYS A 57 1.04 8.36 -17.36
N GLU A 58 1.58 8.22 -16.17
CA GLU A 58 1.81 6.93 -15.51
C GLU A 58 0.91 6.83 -14.29
N ASP A 59 0.27 5.67 -14.12
CA ASP A 59 -0.50 5.37 -12.91
C ASP A 59 0.45 4.78 -11.87
N ILE A 60 0.61 5.51 -10.76
CA ILE A 60 1.52 5.15 -9.66
C ILE A 60 0.73 4.72 -8.42
N SER A 61 -0.59 4.50 -8.54
CA SER A 61 -1.45 4.12 -7.43
C SER A 61 -1.00 2.81 -6.78
N GLU A 62 -0.60 1.83 -7.59
CA GLU A 62 -0.09 0.54 -7.10
C GLU A 62 1.26 0.68 -6.40
N GLU A 63 2.19 1.49 -6.93
CA GLU A 63 3.49 1.73 -6.29
C GLU A 63 3.32 2.43 -4.94
N ILE A 64 2.33 3.33 -4.82
CA ILE A 64 1.97 3.98 -3.56
C ILE A 64 1.32 2.99 -2.59
N ALA A 65 0.40 2.16 -3.08
CA ALA A 65 -0.26 1.15 -2.25
C ALA A 65 0.74 0.12 -1.72
N GLU A 66 1.70 -0.32 -2.54
CA GLU A 66 2.78 -1.21 -2.13
C GLU A 66 3.61 -0.59 -0.99
N ALA A 67 4.06 0.67 -1.17
CA ALA A 67 4.81 1.37 -0.14
C ALA A 67 3.99 1.52 1.16
N TYR A 68 2.71 1.89 1.05
CA TYR A 68 1.82 2.03 2.20
C TYR A 68 1.64 0.71 2.97
N VAL A 69 1.45 -0.40 2.24
CA VAL A 69 1.29 -1.74 2.81
C VAL A 69 2.58 -2.19 3.48
N GLU A 70 3.74 -2.00 2.85
CA GLU A 70 5.04 -2.34 3.45
C GLU A 70 5.29 -1.57 4.76
N GLU A 71 4.95 -0.28 4.81
CA GLU A 71 5.13 0.55 6.02
C GLU A 71 4.15 0.20 7.15
N ASN A 72 2.95 -0.29 6.81
CA ASN A 72 1.88 -0.54 7.77
C ASN A 72 1.54 -2.02 7.96
N ILE A 73 2.39 -2.93 7.48
CA ILE A 73 2.12 -4.37 7.41
C ILE A 73 1.69 -4.98 8.76
N GLU A 74 2.26 -4.53 9.88
CA GLU A 74 1.95 -5.03 11.22
C GLU A 74 0.61 -4.50 11.77
N ARG A 75 0.08 -3.42 11.19
CA ARG A 75 -1.14 -2.73 11.63
C ARG A 75 -2.33 -3.03 10.73
N LEU A 76 -2.07 -3.38 9.48
CA LEU A 76 -3.10 -3.67 8.48
C LEU A 76 -3.72 -5.05 8.69
N ASN A 77 -5.03 -5.10 8.54
CA ASN A 77 -5.86 -6.30 8.58
C ASN A 77 -7.11 -6.09 7.71
N GLU A 78 -7.96 -7.12 7.62
CA GLU A 78 -9.20 -7.12 6.82
C GLU A 78 -10.19 -6.00 7.21
N ASP A 79 -10.17 -5.55 8.47
CA ASP A 79 -11.04 -4.50 9.00
C ASP A 79 -10.41 -3.09 8.95
N SER A 80 -9.22 -2.96 8.35
CA SER A 80 -8.52 -1.68 8.30
C SER A 80 -9.18 -0.72 7.32
N GLU A 81 -9.44 0.50 7.79
CA GLU A 81 -9.93 1.59 6.96
C GLU A 81 -8.75 2.17 6.16
N VAL A 82 -8.75 1.90 4.85
CA VAL A 82 -7.71 2.35 3.91
C VAL A 82 -8.38 3.03 2.72
N HIS A 83 -7.64 3.90 2.03
CA HIS A 83 -8.13 4.55 0.81
C HIS A 83 -8.55 3.54 -0.25
N TYR A 84 -9.47 3.94 -1.11
CA TYR A 84 -10.04 3.08 -2.15
C TYR A 84 -8.97 2.45 -3.04
N PHE A 85 -8.00 3.25 -3.51
CA PHE A 85 -6.93 2.76 -4.38
C PHE A 85 -6.03 1.72 -3.69
N ILE A 86 -5.87 1.80 -2.36
CA ILE A 86 -5.12 0.82 -1.58
C ILE A 86 -5.94 -0.46 -1.47
N ARG A 87 -7.23 -0.34 -1.17
CA ARG A 87 -8.13 -1.50 -1.06
C ARG A 87 -8.19 -2.33 -2.35
N GLU A 88 -8.22 -1.67 -3.49
CA GLU A 88 -8.25 -2.32 -4.81
C GLU A 88 -6.85 -2.70 -5.34
N SER A 89 -5.77 -2.37 -4.61
CA SER A 89 -4.40 -2.70 -5.02
C SER A 89 -4.10 -4.20 -4.95
N ASP A 90 -3.23 -4.66 -5.83
CA ASP A 90 -2.70 -6.02 -5.76
C ASP A 90 -1.90 -6.23 -4.47
N ALA A 91 -1.15 -5.22 -4.03
CA ALA A 91 -0.33 -5.26 -2.82
C ALA A 91 -1.17 -5.56 -1.56
N TYR A 92 -2.27 -4.83 -1.36
CA TYR A 92 -3.13 -5.03 -0.20
C TYR A 92 -3.88 -6.37 -0.26
N ASN A 93 -4.37 -6.77 -1.43
CA ASN A 93 -5.03 -8.07 -1.61
C ASN A 93 -4.08 -9.24 -1.34
N ARG A 94 -2.81 -9.16 -1.75
CA ARG A 94 -1.78 -10.16 -1.40
C ARG A 94 -1.57 -10.25 0.11
N LEU A 95 -1.53 -9.12 0.82
CA LEU A 95 -1.43 -9.11 2.27
C LEU A 95 -2.61 -9.85 2.93
N LEU A 96 -3.84 -9.57 2.47
CA LEU A 96 -5.04 -10.23 3.00
C LEU A 96 -5.03 -11.74 2.74
N ASP A 97 -4.60 -12.17 1.55
CA ASP A 97 -4.45 -13.58 1.21
C ASP A 97 -3.44 -14.29 2.13
N ASP A 98 -2.30 -13.65 2.40
CA ASP A 98 -1.28 -14.20 3.30
C ASP A 98 -1.80 -14.31 4.74
N LEU A 99 -2.51 -13.29 5.24
CA LEU A 99 -3.17 -13.32 6.56
C LEU A 99 -4.25 -14.42 6.65
N ALA A 100 -5.05 -14.59 5.61
CA ALA A 100 -6.08 -15.63 5.55
C ALA A 100 -5.45 -17.03 5.56
N LYS A 101 -4.35 -17.20 4.83
CA LYS A 101 -3.60 -18.46 4.78
C LYS A 101 -2.94 -18.78 6.11
N GLU A 102 -2.40 -17.78 6.81
CA GLU A 102 -1.86 -17.94 8.16
C GLU A 102 -2.95 -18.39 9.13
N LYS A 103 -4.10 -17.72 9.16
CA LYS A 103 -5.26 -18.09 9.99
C LYS A 103 -5.70 -19.54 9.74
N TYR A 104 -5.80 -19.95 8.47
CA TYR A 104 -6.16 -21.32 8.12
C TYR A 104 -5.11 -22.33 8.61
N ASN A 105 -3.82 -22.04 8.43
CA ASN A 105 -2.75 -22.92 8.91
C ASN A 105 -2.77 -23.06 10.43
N ASP A 106 -3.00 -21.97 11.15
CA ASP A 106 -3.12 -21.96 12.61
C ASP A 106 -4.35 -22.76 13.08
N GLU A 107 -5.48 -22.69 12.37
CA GLU A 107 -6.69 -23.47 12.69
C GLU A 107 -6.48 -24.98 12.42
N VAL A 108 -5.84 -25.33 11.31
CA VAL A 108 -5.68 -26.73 10.89
C VAL A 108 -4.54 -27.45 11.61
N TYR A 109 -3.42 -26.76 11.82
CA TYR A 109 -2.19 -27.35 12.35
C TYR A 109 -1.85 -26.89 13.77
N GLY A 110 -2.59 -25.93 14.33
CA GLY A 110 -2.23 -25.21 15.54
C GLY A 110 -1.25 -24.08 15.24
N THR A 111 -1.08 -23.12 16.15
CA THR A 111 -0.16 -22.00 15.91
C THR A 111 1.29 -22.48 15.75
N TYR A 112 2.14 -21.68 15.11
CA TYR A 112 3.57 -21.99 15.01
C TYR A 112 4.19 -22.39 16.36
N GLU A 113 3.86 -21.66 17.44
CA GLU A 113 4.31 -21.97 18.79
C GLU A 113 3.78 -23.32 19.31
N GLN A 114 2.55 -23.69 18.98
CA GLN A 114 1.97 -24.98 19.36
C GLN A 114 2.58 -26.14 18.58
N GLN A 115 2.86 -25.94 17.29
CA GLN A 115 3.51 -26.93 16.42
C GLN A 115 4.96 -27.20 16.82
N HIS A 116 5.69 -26.16 17.24
CA HIS A 116 7.10 -26.22 17.59
C HIS A 116 7.38 -26.29 19.09
N ARG A 117 6.35 -26.46 19.92
CA ARG A 117 6.53 -26.68 21.35
C ARG A 117 7.22 -28.02 21.58
N LEU A 118 8.45 -27.97 22.11
CA LEU A 118 9.15 -29.16 22.60
C LEU A 118 8.27 -29.89 23.61
N ARG A 119 7.94 -31.14 23.31
CA ARG A 119 7.27 -32.01 24.25
C ARG A 119 8.31 -32.53 25.23
N PRO A 120 7.95 -32.87 26.48
CA PRO A 120 8.87 -33.48 27.44
C PRO A 120 9.60 -34.72 26.91
N CYS A 121 9.03 -35.39 25.90
CA CYS A 121 9.59 -36.55 25.22
C CYS A 121 10.70 -36.21 24.20
N ASP A 122 10.80 -34.96 23.75
CA ASP A 122 11.78 -34.51 22.75
C ASP A 122 13.13 -34.08 23.40
N VAL A 123 13.20 -34.08 24.74
CA VAL A 123 14.34 -33.60 25.53
C VAL A 123 15.00 -34.72 26.36
N LEU A 124 14.72 -36.00 26.04
CA LEU A 124 15.27 -37.19 26.70
C LEU A 124 16.33 -37.90 25.86
#